data_AF-A0A917JNL1-F1
#
_entry.id   AF-A0A917JNL1-F1
#
_cell.length_a   1.000
_cell.length_b   1.000
_cell.length_c   1.000
_cell.angle_alpha   90.00
_cell.angle_beta   90.00
_cell.angle_gamma   90.00
#
_symmetry.space_group_name_H-M   'P 1'
#
loop_
_entity.id
_entity.type
_entity.pdbx_description
1 polymer ?
#
loop_
_entity_poly.entity_id
_entity_poly.type
_entity_poly.pdbx_seq_one_letter_code
_entity_poly.pdbx_strand_id
1 'polypeptide(L)' 'MTKRKNRTYTSEFKQEAVALVTEQGYSVPKAAASLGITDKLLYNWKAIIWDFEVVFAFFGYFYRYSHGLVTP' A
#
# COMPACT_ATOMS: atom_id res chain seq x y z
N MET A 1 27.21 -21.29 0.22
CA MET A 1 26.34 -20.10 0.17
C MET A 1 24.91 -20.51 0.51
N THR A 2 24.38 -20.09 1.66
CA THR A 2 22.98 -20.35 2.01
C THR A 2 22.07 -19.41 1.22
N LYS A 3 21.34 -19.95 0.24
CA LYS A 3 20.37 -19.21 -0.57
C LYS A 3 19.31 -18.64 0.37
N ARG A 4 19.28 -17.32 0.56
CA ARG A 4 18.21 -16.65 1.32
C ARG A 4 16.89 -16.99 0.62
N LYS A 5 16.03 -17.77 1.29
CA LYS A 5 14.66 -17.99 0.85
C LYS A 5 13.94 -16.66 1.00
N ASN A 6 13.75 -15.95 -0.11
CA ASN A 6 12.90 -14.77 -0.12
C ASN A 6 11.50 -15.23 0.30
N ARG A 7 11.02 -14.75 1.44
CA ARG A 7 9.64 -14.99 1.86
C ARG A 7 8.74 -14.27 0.86
N THR A 8 8.07 -15.03 0.01
CA THR A 8 7.06 -14.49 -0.90
C THR A 8 5.77 -14.34 -0.11
N TYR A 9 5.29 -13.11 0.00
CA TYR A 9 3.99 -12.80 0.61
C TYR A 9 2.98 -12.58 -0.50
N THR A 10 1.78 -13.14 -0.34
CA THR A 10 0.68 -12.96 -1.29
C THR A 10 0.25 -11.49 -1.33
N SER A 11 -0.33 -11.06 -2.45
CA SER A 11 -0.85 -9.70 -2.59
C SER A 11 -1.92 -9.39 -1.55
N GLU A 12 -2.80 -10.34 -1.27
CA GLU A 12 -3.86 -10.23 -0.25
C GLU A 12 -3.27 -9.94 1.13
N PHE A 13 -2.22 -10.67 1.53
CA PHE A 13 -1.56 -10.44 2.81
C PHE A 13 -0.94 -9.04 2.91
N LYS A 14 -0.39 -8.52 1.80
CA LYS A 14 0.18 -7.16 1.77
C LYS A 14 -0.92 -6.11 1.87
N GLN A 15 -2.06 -6.33 1.23
CA GLN A 15 -3.22 -5.45 1.30
C GLN A 15 -3.80 -5.43 2.70
N GLU A 16 -4.01 -6.59 3.32
CA GLU A 16 -4.52 -6.68 4.69
C GLU A 16 -3.57 -6.00 5.69
N ALA A 17 -2.25 -6.16 5.48
CA ALA A 17 -1.25 -5.49 6.31
C ALA A 17 -1.29 -3.96 6.18
N VAL A 18 -1.56 -3.43 4.98
CA VAL A 18 -1.68 -1.99 4.74
C VAL A 18 -3.02 -1.47 5.23
N ALA A 19 -4.11 -2.22 5.05
CA ALA A 19 -5.45 -1.96 5.57
C ALA A 19 -5.45 -1.77 7.10
N LEU A 20 -4.68 -2.57 7.83
CA LEU A 20 -4.51 -2.37 9.28
C LEU A 20 -3.90 -1.00 9.64
N VAL A 21 -3.00 -0.47 8.80
CA VAL A 21 -2.36 0.83 9.02
C VAL A 21 -3.31 1.97 8.61
N THR A 22 -4.10 1.80 7.55
CA THR A 22 -5.01 2.82 7.02
C THR A 22 -6.34 2.88 7.73
N GLU A 23 -7.02 1.74 7.86
CA GLU A 23 -8.39 1.64 8.35
C GLU A 23 -8.43 1.61 9.87
N GLN A 24 -7.52 0.86 10.51
CA GLN A 24 -7.46 0.82 11.98
C GLN A 24 -6.55 1.91 12.58
N GLY A 25 -5.86 2.70 11.75
CA GLY A 25 -4.97 3.75 12.20
C GLY A 25 -3.75 3.25 12.99
N TYR A 26 -3.34 1.99 12.78
CA TYR A 26 -2.15 1.46 13.44
C TYR A 26 -0.90 2.13 12.88
N SER A 27 0.06 2.44 13.75
CA SER A 27 1.39 2.85 13.29
C SER A 27 2.08 1.67 12.61
N VAL A 28 2.86 1.94 11.55
CA VAL A 28 3.64 0.94 10.80
C VAL A 28 4.38 -0.05 11.72
N PRO A 29 5.12 0.38 12.77
CA PRO A 29 5.78 -0.58 13.67
C PRO A 29 4.80 -1.45 14.46
N LYS A 30 3.63 -0.93 14.84
CA LYS A 30 2.60 -1.67 15.59
C LYS A 30 1.92 -2.73 14.71
N ALA A 31 1.60 -2.38 13.47
CA ALA A 31 1.05 -3.33 12.50
C ALA A 31 2.09 -4.42 12.14
N ALA A 32 3.35 -4.04 11.94
CA ALA A 32 4.44 -4.98 11.66
C ALA A 32 4.64 -5.98 12.82
N ALA A 33 4.62 -5.49 14.07
CA ALA A 33 4.69 -6.33 15.26
C ALA A 33 3.50 -7.29 15.39
N SER A 34 2.29 -6.82 15.08
CA SER A 34 1.07 -7.64 15.11
C SER A 34 1.10 -8.77 14.08
N LEU A 35 1.70 -8.53 12.91
CA LEU A 35 1.78 -9.50 11.81
C LEU A 35 3.06 -10.34 11.85
N GLY A 36 3.97 -10.07 12.79
CA GLY A 36 5.27 -10.75 12.88
C GLY A 36 6.19 -10.49 11.69
N ILE A 37 6.04 -9.34 11.01
CA ILE A 37 6.89 -8.91 9.90
C ILE A 37 7.81 -7.78 10.33
N THR A 38 8.86 -7.52 9.55
CA THR A 38 9.75 -6.39 9.78
C THR A 38 9.08 -5.08 9.34
N ASP A 39 9.25 -4.02 10.11
CA ASP A 39 8.79 -2.65 9.80
C ASP A 39 9.26 -2.21 8.40
N LYS A 40 10.51 -2.46 8.04
CA LYS A 40 11.09 -2.15 6.73
C LYS A 40 10.34 -2.79 5.56
N LEU A 41 9.83 -4.01 5.76
CA LEU A 41 9.04 -4.70 4.74
C LEU A 41 7.67 -4.03 4.58
N LEU A 42 7.05 -3.65 5.69
CA LEU A 42 5.77 -2.95 5.68
C LEU A 42 5.91 -1.54 5.10
N TYR A 43 7.00 -0.81 5.36
CA TYR A 43 7.30 0.48 4.69
C TYR A 43 7.44 0.33 3.18
N ASN A 44 8.10 -0.73 2.71
CA ASN A 44 8.26 -0.99 1.28
C ASN A 44 6.92 -1.34 0.62
N TRP A 45 6.08 -2.14 1.28
CA TRP A 45 4.72 -2.43 0.79
C TRP A 45 3.82 -1.21 0.86
N LYS A 46 3.98 -0.38 1.90
CA LYS A 46 3.34 0.92 2.00
C LYS A 46 3.67 1.75 0.76
N ALA A 47 4.95 1.92 0.42
CA ALA A 47 5.35 2.67 -0.78
C ALA A 47 4.74 2.11 -2.07
N ILE A 48 4.70 0.77 -2.24
CA ILE A 48 4.18 0.12 -3.46
C ILE A 48 2.65 0.15 -3.54
N ILE A 49 1.95 -0.02 -2.40
CA ILE A 49 0.47 -0.09 -2.35
C ILE A 49 -0.14 1.31 -2.31
N TRP A 50 0.51 2.26 -1.63
CA TRP A 50 0.04 3.65 -1.56
C TRP A 50 0.30 4.42 -2.85
N ASP A 51 1.19 3.91 -3.69
CA ASP A 51 1.22 4.29 -5.09
C ASP A 51 -0.19 4.14 -5.68
N PHE A 52 -0.96 3.09 -5.41
CA PHE A 52 -2.29 2.93 -6.03
C PHE A 52 -3.39 3.88 -5.55
N GLU A 53 -3.55 4.19 -4.25
CA GLU A 53 -4.59 5.13 -3.80
C GLU A 53 -4.24 6.59 -4.11
N VAL A 54 -2.95 6.95 -3.98
CA VAL A 54 -2.49 8.31 -4.30
C VAL A 54 -2.41 8.49 -5.80
N VAL A 55 -2.02 7.49 -6.61
CA VAL A 55 -2.13 7.51 -8.08
C VAL A 55 -3.59 7.52 -8.49
N PHE A 56 -4.52 6.77 -7.87
CA PHE A 56 -5.94 6.92 -8.22
C PHE A 56 -6.48 8.32 -7.92
N ALA A 57 -6.03 8.95 -6.83
CA ALA A 57 -6.39 10.33 -6.51
C ALA A 57 -5.66 11.37 -7.40
N PHE A 58 -4.37 11.20 -7.69
CA PHE A 58 -3.54 12.09 -8.51
C PHE A 58 -3.77 11.92 -10.02
N PHE A 59 -3.74 10.68 -10.53
CA PHE A 59 -4.14 10.36 -11.90
C PHE A 59 -5.65 10.52 -12.11
N GLY A 60 -6.50 10.30 -11.10
CA GLY A 60 -7.91 10.66 -11.16
C GLY A 60 -8.11 12.17 -11.26
N TYR A 61 -7.29 12.96 -10.57
CA TYR A 61 -7.23 14.41 -10.77
C TYR A 61 -6.78 14.76 -12.20
N PHE A 62 -5.76 14.07 -12.73
CA PHE A 62 -5.25 14.30 -14.08
C PHE A 62 -6.26 13.90 -15.18
N TYR A 63 -6.95 12.77 -15.04
CA TYR A 63 -7.97 12.30 -15.99
C TYR A 63 -9.25 13.14 -15.96
N ARG A 64 -9.66 13.65 -14.79
CA ARG A 64 -10.81 14.57 -14.64
C ARG A 64 -10.50 15.97 -15.20
N TYR A 65 -9.24 16.38 -15.23
CA TYR A 65 -8.82 17.70 -15.73
C TYR A 65 -8.49 17.71 -17.23
N SER A 66 -8.19 16.55 -17.84
CA SER A 66 -7.84 16.47 -19.27
C SER A 66 -9.01 16.15 -20.22
N HIS A 67 -10.17 15.70 -19.74
CA HIS A 67 -11.39 15.59 -20.56
C HIS A 67 -12.46 16.52 -20.01
N GLY A 68 -12.48 17.75 -20.52
CA GLY A 68 -13.55 18.71 -20.28
C GLY A 68 -14.89 18.13 -20.74
N LEU A 69 -15.69 17.68 -19.79
CA LEU A 69 -17.10 17.35 -19.99
C LEU A 69 -17.94 18.31 -19.17
N VAL A 70 -18.41 19.33 -19.90
CA VAL A 70 -19.68 20.01 -19.67
C VAL A 70 -20.79 18.98 -19.42
N THR A 71 -21.54 19.14 -18.33
CA THR A 71 -23.02 19.03 -18.20
C THR A 71 -23.47 18.47 -16.83
N PRO A 72 -24.73 18.71 -16.42
CA PRO A 72 -25.57 19.90 -16.59
C PRO A 72 -25.63 20.78 -15.34
#